data_AF-A0A087KGJ7-F1
#
_entry.id   AF-A0A087KGJ7-F1
#
_cell.length_a   1.000
_cell.length_b   1.000
_cell.length_c   1.000
_cell.angle_alpha   90.00
_cell.angle_beta   90.00
_cell.angle_gamma   90.00
#
_symmetry.space_group_name_H-M   'P 1'
#
loop_
_entity.id
_entity.type
_entity.pdbx_description
1 polymer ?
#
loop_
_entity_poly.entity_id
_entity_poly.type
_entity_poly.pdbx_seq_one_letter_code
_entity_poly.pdbx_strand_id
1 'polypeptide(L)'
;MSGPTQAAAARARRQELLALQAVTAVDELWRYVSPRRITASWRVVADRVLAVLVAAQMASAQGAQEYVAASLEEQGAASEPEGRVNPAAFAGFAADGRALSSLLDLPRITALTGIASGMPPGAALQAGRSQLLRIASSEVADAGRSASGVAIATNRRATGYVRVVAGGACSRCVILAGLVYGSAIAFRRHPHCHCVHQPTTRGNRTPTVNPRSYFNNLSAADQDRTFGVAGARAIRDGGDIFAIVNARRGTYTATAYGRRVRATSEGTTRRGAFYQAERRRAVAAGQATRANFRLRTPRLLPEEIYELAEDHAEVLAMLRRFGYMR
;
A
#
# COMPACT_ATOMS: atom_id res chain seq x y z
N MET A 1 -19.36 -15.27 -0.28
CA MET A 1 -18.66 -14.29 -1.17
C MET A 1 -17.45 -15.00 -1.73
N SER A 2 -17.31 -15.07 -3.05
CA SER A 2 -16.15 -15.72 -3.68
C SER A 2 -14.90 -14.87 -3.44
N GLY A 3 -13.85 -15.48 -2.92
CA GLY A 3 -12.55 -14.85 -2.71
C GLY A 3 -11.84 -14.49 -4.03
N PRO A 4 -10.55 -14.10 -3.98
CA PRO A 4 -9.74 -14.00 -5.20
C PRO A 4 -9.72 -15.31 -5.97
N THR A 5 -9.46 -15.25 -7.28
CA THR A 5 -9.21 -16.44 -8.10
C THR A 5 -8.06 -17.25 -7.48
N GLN A 6 -8.08 -18.57 -7.63
CA GLN A 6 -7.00 -19.44 -7.18
C GLN A 6 -5.69 -19.03 -7.84
N ALA A 7 -5.72 -18.67 -9.13
CA ALA A 7 -4.61 -18.08 -9.86
C ALA A 7 -4.09 -16.79 -9.22
N ALA A 8 -4.97 -15.88 -8.77
CA ALA A 8 -4.53 -14.64 -8.11
C ALA A 8 -3.92 -14.91 -6.72
N ALA A 9 -4.49 -15.82 -5.95
CA ALA A 9 -3.92 -16.23 -4.67
C ALA A 9 -2.54 -16.91 -4.86
N ALA A 10 -2.40 -17.80 -5.84
CA ALA A 10 -1.14 -18.46 -6.17
C ALA A 10 -0.09 -17.46 -6.68
N ARG A 11 -0.48 -16.50 -7.54
CA ARG A 11 0.41 -15.43 -8.01
C ARG A 11 0.90 -14.58 -6.84
N ALA A 12 0.02 -14.16 -5.92
CA ALA A 12 0.41 -13.39 -4.75
C ALA A 12 1.44 -14.13 -3.88
N ARG A 13 1.20 -15.42 -3.58
CA ARG A 13 2.15 -16.26 -2.81
C ARG A 13 3.49 -16.40 -3.50
N ARG A 14 3.50 -16.66 -4.82
CA ARG A 14 4.75 -16.76 -5.60
C ARG A 14 5.55 -15.46 -5.57
N GLN A 15 4.87 -14.32 -5.71
CA GLN A 15 5.51 -13.00 -5.68
C GLN A 15 6.12 -12.67 -4.31
N GLU A 16 5.43 -13.04 -3.23
CA GLU A 16 5.94 -12.92 -1.87
C GLU A 16 7.20 -13.79 -1.66
N LEU A 17 7.16 -15.06 -2.05
CA LEU A 17 8.31 -15.97 -1.94
C LEU A 17 9.53 -15.48 -2.72
N LEU A 18 9.35 -15.04 -3.97
CA LEU A 18 10.44 -14.51 -4.78
C LEU A 18 11.07 -13.25 -4.16
N ALA A 19 10.25 -12.34 -3.62
CA ALA A 19 10.74 -11.16 -2.93
C ALA A 19 11.52 -11.54 -1.66
N LEU A 20 11.03 -12.50 -0.86
CA LEU A 20 11.71 -12.98 0.34
C LEU A 20 13.06 -13.66 0.03
N GLN A 21 13.11 -14.48 -1.02
CA GLN A 21 14.35 -15.13 -1.48
C GLN A 21 15.39 -14.09 -1.91
N ALA A 22 14.97 -13.09 -2.70
CA ALA A 22 15.85 -12.01 -3.11
C ALA A 22 16.36 -11.18 -1.93
N VAL A 23 15.49 -10.83 -0.97
CA VAL A 23 15.86 -10.12 0.25
C VAL A 23 16.88 -10.92 1.05
N THR A 24 16.68 -12.23 1.22
CA THR A 24 17.58 -13.10 1.98
C THR A 24 18.96 -13.18 1.33
N ALA A 25 19.02 -13.43 0.02
CA ALA A 25 20.28 -13.52 -0.71
C ALA A 25 21.06 -12.19 -0.68
N VAL A 26 20.36 -11.06 -0.85
CA VAL A 26 20.98 -9.74 -0.78
C VAL A 26 21.44 -9.40 0.65
N ASP A 27 20.70 -9.85 1.67
CA ASP A 27 21.09 -9.68 3.05
C ASP A 27 22.40 -10.40 3.40
N GLU A 28 22.55 -11.64 2.93
CA GLU A 28 23.78 -12.41 3.09
C GLU A 28 24.98 -11.72 2.44
N LEU A 29 24.80 -11.16 1.24
CA LEU A 29 25.83 -10.38 0.55
C LEU A 29 26.18 -9.10 1.33
N TRP A 30 25.21 -8.45 1.97
CA TRP A 30 25.47 -7.25 2.77
C TRP A 30 26.37 -7.51 3.98
N ARG A 31 26.41 -8.74 4.52
CA ARG A 31 27.29 -9.09 5.66
C ARG A 31 28.78 -8.90 5.37
N TYR A 32 29.18 -8.90 4.10
CA TYR A 32 30.55 -8.64 3.68
C TYR A 32 30.89 -7.14 3.62
N VAL A 33 29.91 -6.25 3.80
CA VAL A 33 30.15 -4.81 3.83
C VAL A 33 30.74 -4.41 5.18
N SER A 34 31.98 -3.92 5.16
CA SER A 34 32.72 -3.53 6.36
C SER A 34 32.35 -2.10 6.80
N PRO A 35 32.00 -1.88 8.07
CA PRO A 35 31.76 -0.53 8.61
C PRO A 35 32.96 0.42 8.45
N ARG A 36 34.18 -0.12 8.41
CA ARG A 36 35.43 0.67 8.30
C ARG A 36 35.85 0.95 6.85
N ARG A 37 35.33 0.18 5.89
CA ARG A 37 35.74 0.22 4.48
C ARG A 37 34.55 0.13 3.53
N ILE A 38 33.45 0.81 3.87
CA ILE A 38 32.13 0.68 3.23
C ILE A 38 32.23 0.69 1.70
N THR A 39 32.87 1.70 1.10
CA THR A 39 33.00 1.82 -0.35
C THR A 39 33.76 0.67 -0.98
N ALA A 40 34.91 0.29 -0.41
CA ALA A 40 35.74 -0.78 -0.96
C ALA A 40 35.04 -2.14 -0.82
N SER A 41 34.45 -2.43 0.34
CA SER A 41 33.73 -3.68 0.57
C SER A 41 32.42 -3.78 -0.21
N TRP A 42 31.72 -2.67 -0.46
CA TRP A 42 30.52 -2.65 -1.29
C TRP A 42 30.84 -3.02 -2.74
N ARG A 43 31.92 -2.46 -3.31
CA ARG A 43 32.34 -2.77 -4.69
C ARG A 43 32.59 -4.27 -4.91
N VAL A 44 33.05 -4.98 -3.89
CA VAL A 44 33.28 -6.44 -3.96
C VAL A 44 31.97 -7.22 -4.14
N VAL A 45 30.85 -6.74 -3.59
CA VAL A 45 29.56 -7.44 -3.60
C VAL A 45 28.51 -6.85 -4.54
N ALA A 46 28.70 -5.61 -4.99
CA ALA A 46 27.70 -4.86 -5.77
C ALA A 46 27.23 -5.61 -7.02
N ASP A 47 28.15 -6.17 -7.81
CA ASP A 47 27.81 -6.91 -9.03
C ASP A 47 27.04 -8.20 -8.74
N ARG A 48 27.34 -8.88 -7.61
CA ARG A 48 26.59 -10.07 -7.18
C ARG A 48 25.18 -9.69 -6.71
N VAL A 49 25.04 -8.59 -5.98
CA VAL A 49 23.72 -8.06 -5.57
C VAL A 49 22.90 -7.70 -6.82
N LEU A 50 23.51 -7.03 -7.79
CA LEU A 50 22.88 -6.71 -9.07
C LEU A 50 22.41 -7.97 -9.80
N ALA A 51 23.28 -8.97 -9.97
CA ALA A 51 22.95 -10.22 -10.64
C ALA A 51 21.78 -10.97 -9.97
N VAL A 52 21.78 -11.05 -8.64
CA VAL A 52 20.69 -11.65 -7.85
C VAL A 52 19.36 -10.93 -8.13
N LEU A 53 19.35 -9.60 -8.10
CA LEU A 53 18.11 -8.84 -8.30
C LEU A 53 17.64 -8.86 -9.74
N VAL A 54 18.52 -8.83 -10.73
CA VAL A 54 18.16 -9.00 -12.15
C VAL A 54 17.50 -10.36 -12.37
N ALA A 55 18.08 -11.44 -11.83
CA ALA A 55 17.50 -12.78 -11.92
C ALA A 55 16.13 -12.85 -11.22
N ALA A 56 16.00 -12.26 -10.04
CA ALA A 56 14.74 -12.22 -9.30
C ALA A 56 13.66 -11.39 -10.01
N GLN A 57 14.01 -10.26 -10.62
CA GLN A 57 13.09 -9.46 -11.45
C GLN A 57 12.60 -10.27 -12.65
N MET A 58 13.51 -10.96 -13.35
CA MET A 58 13.16 -11.82 -14.47
C MET A 58 12.22 -12.96 -14.04
N ALA A 59 12.54 -13.67 -12.96
CA ALA A 59 11.72 -14.75 -12.42
C ALA A 59 10.34 -14.28 -11.93
N SER A 60 10.27 -13.04 -11.44
CA SER A 60 9.03 -12.37 -11.03
C SER A 60 8.15 -11.98 -12.23
N ALA A 61 8.76 -11.49 -13.31
CA ALA A 61 8.08 -11.14 -14.55
C ALA A 61 7.58 -12.36 -15.32
N GLN A 62 8.29 -13.49 -15.25
CA GLN A 62 7.85 -14.77 -15.81
C GLN A 62 6.50 -15.23 -15.23
N GLY A 63 5.73 -15.98 -16.02
CA GLY A 63 4.44 -16.51 -15.60
C GLY A 63 3.30 -15.48 -15.63
N ALA A 64 3.53 -14.26 -16.13
CA ALA A 64 2.52 -13.20 -16.14
C ALA A 64 1.36 -13.49 -17.12
N GLN A 65 1.65 -14.03 -18.31
CA GLN A 65 0.60 -14.34 -19.29
C GLN A 65 -0.21 -15.58 -18.88
N GLU A 66 0.47 -16.60 -18.37
CA GLU A 66 -0.12 -17.82 -17.83
C GLU A 66 -1.02 -17.49 -16.64
N TYR A 67 -0.57 -16.59 -15.77
CA TYR A 67 -1.40 -16.06 -14.68
C TYR A 67 -2.66 -15.37 -15.20
N VAL A 68 -2.53 -14.48 -16.17
CA VAL A 68 -3.69 -13.77 -16.73
C VAL A 68 -4.66 -14.76 -17.38
N ALA A 69 -4.14 -15.71 -18.16
CA ALA A 69 -4.96 -16.74 -18.82
C ALA A 69 -5.74 -17.59 -17.81
N ALA A 70 -5.05 -18.17 -16.82
CA ALA A 70 -5.69 -18.98 -15.77
C ALA A 70 -6.72 -18.18 -14.98
N SER A 71 -6.41 -16.92 -14.65
CA SER A 71 -7.34 -16.07 -13.89
C SER A 71 -8.56 -15.66 -14.71
N LEU A 72 -8.48 -15.56 -16.05
CA LEU A 72 -9.63 -15.32 -16.92
C LEU A 72 -10.46 -16.60 -17.10
N GLU A 73 -9.80 -17.75 -17.22
CA GLU A 73 -10.46 -19.05 -17.36
C GLU A 73 -11.33 -19.38 -16.13
N GLU A 74 -10.82 -19.13 -14.92
CA GLU A 74 -11.60 -19.25 -13.68
C GLU A 74 -12.84 -18.33 -13.64
N GLN A 75 -12.86 -17.29 -14.48
CA GLN A 75 -14.00 -16.37 -14.65
C GLN A 75 -14.89 -16.75 -15.85
N GLY A 76 -14.69 -17.92 -16.45
CA GLY A 76 -15.42 -18.40 -17.63
C GLY A 76 -15.07 -17.66 -18.91
N ALA A 77 -13.86 -17.11 -19.01
CA ALA A 77 -13.41 -16.33 -20.15
C ALA A 77 -12.12 -16.88 -20.75
N ALA A 78 -12.16 -17.23 -22.04
CA ALA A 78 -10.96 -17.62 -22.77
C ALA A 78 -10.03 -16.42 -22.95
N SER A 79 -8.74 -16.62 -22.68
CA SER A 79 -7.70 -15.62 -22.83
C SER A 79 -7.44 -15.29 -24.31
N GLU A 80 -7.33 -14.01 -24.65
CA GLU A 80 -7.05 -13.56 -26.02
C GLU A 80 -5.92 -12.51 -26.04
N PRO A 81 -4.64 -12.94 -25.87
CA PRO A 81 -3.50 -12.03 -25.91
C PRO A 81 -3.19 -11.57 -27.34
N GLU A 82 -2.98 -10.27 -27.55
CA GLU A 82 -2.54 -9.66 -28.81
C GLU A 82 -1.01 -9.62 -28.97
N GLY A 83 -0.28 -9.99 -27.92
CA GLY A 83 1.17 -10.02 -27.92
C GLY A 83 1.74 -10.89 -26.81
N ARG A 84 3.07 -11.04 -26.80
CA ARG A 84 3.79 -11.78 -25.76
C ARG A 84 4.53 -10.84 -24.83
N VAL A 85 4.45 -11.10 -23.52
CA VAL A 85 5.27 -10.38 -22.54
C VAL A 85 6.69 -10.90 -22.65
N ASN A 86 7.66 -9.99 -22.80
CA ASN A 86 9.08 -10.32 -22.73
C ASN A 86 9.59 -10.11 -21.30
N PRO A 87 9.82 -11.16 -20.49
CA PRO A 87 10.25 -11.00 -19.10
C PRO A 87 11.59 -10.28 -18.94
N ALA A 88 12.50 -10.41 -19.92
CA ALA A 88 13.81 -9.76 -19.87
C ALA A 88 13.71 -8.22 -19.92
N ALA A 89 12.63 -7.67 -20.50
CA ALA A 89 12.39 -6.22 -20.54
C ALA A 89 12.03 -5.62 -19.17
N PHE A 90 11.76 -6.45 -18.15
CA PHE A 90 11.41 -6.02 -16.79
C PHE A 90 12.57 -6.23 -15.80
N ALA A 91 13.75 -6.61 -16.27
CA ALA A 91 14.92 -6.88 -15.46
C ALA A 91 16.05 -5.88 -15.75
N GLY A 92 16.83 -5.52 -14.72
CA GLY A 92 17.95 -4.58 -14.84
C GLY A 92 17.58 -3.10 -14.72
N PHE A 93 16.29 -2.80 -14.54
CA PHE A 93 15.78 -1.45 -14.34
C PHE A 93 15.04 -1.35 -13.01
N ALA A 94 15.13 -0.20 -12.38
CA ALA A 94 14.29 0.12 -11.25
C ALA A 94 12.89 0.55 -11.72
N ALA A 95 11.91 0.49 -10.83
CA ALA A 95 10.52 0.85 -11.09
C ALA A 95 10.32 2.32 -11.52
N ASP A 96 11.26 3.21 -11.21
CA ASP A 96 11.27 4.61 -11.64
C ASP A 96 12.00 4.83 -13.00
N GLY A 97 12.44 3.75 -13.66
CA GLY A 97 13.00 3.76 -15.00
C GLY A 97 14.53 3.90 -15.07
N ARG A 98 15.23 4.15 -13.95
CA ARG A 98 16.71 4.20 -13.96
C ARG A 98 17.32 2.81 -14.03
N ALA A 99 18.61 2.74 -14.37
CA ALA A 99 19.39 1.51 -14.27
C ALA A 99 19.40 0.99 -12.82
N LEU A 100 19.16 -0.31 -12.63
CA LEU A 100 19.08 -0.91 -11.30
C LEU A 100 20.37 -0.72 -10.49
N SER A 101 21.54 -0.78 -11.15
CA SER A 101 22.84 -0.53 -10.52
C SER A 101 22.95 0.83 -9.84
N SER A 102 22.36 1.89 -10.43
CA SER A 102 22.33 3.23 -9.85
C SER A 102 21.50 3.28 -8.55
N LEU A 103 20.34 2.59 -8.53
CA LEU A 103 19.52 2.48 -7.33
C LEU A 103 20.23 1.69 -6.22
N LEU A 104 20.95 0.64 -6.60
CA LEU A 104 21.67 -0.23 -5.66
C LEU A 104 22.90 0.43 -5.02
N ASP A 105 23.38 1.56 -5.52
CA ASP A 105 24.44 2.31 -4.84
C ASP A 105 23.93 3.18 -3.67
N LEU A 106 22.61 3.45 -3.60
CA LEU A 106 22.02 4.29 -2.54
C LEU A 106 22.26 3.76 -1.11
N PRO A 107 22.16 2.45 -0.81
CA PRO A 107 22.47 1.89 0.51
C PRO A 107 23.87 2.26 1.03
N ARG A 108 24.87 2.24 0.16
CA ARG A 108 26.24 2.67 0.47
C ARG A 108 26.27 4.16 0.82
N ILE A 109 25.62 4.98 -0.01
CA ILE A 109 25.52 6.43 0.20
C ILE A 109 24.83 6.73 1.53
N THR A 110 23.70 6.09 1.82
CA THR A 110 22.96 6.24 3.09
C THR A 110 23.84 5.95 4.31
N ALA A 111 24.62 4.87 4.27
CA ALA A 111 25.54 4.54 5.36
C ALA A 111 26.64 5.61 5.53
N LEU A 112 27.23 6.08 4.44
CA LEU A 112 28.27 7.11 4.47
C LEU A 112 27.73 8.48 4.93
N THR A 113 26.56 8.87 4.45
CA THR A 113 25.88 10.11 4.87
C THR A 113 25.51 10.03 6.35
N GLY A 114 25.02 8.89 6.83
CA GLY A 114 24.75 8.69 8.25
C GLY A 114 25.99 8.92 9.12
N ILE A 115 27.14 8.35 8.73
CA ILE A 115 28.41 8.57 9.43
C ILE A 115 28.83 10.05 9.39
N ALA A 116 28.73 10.69 8.22
CA ALA A 116 29.04 12.10 8.06
C ALA A 116 28.14 13.00 8.93
N SER A 117 26.92 12.58 9.22
CA SER A 117 25.98 13.24 10.14
C SER A 117 26.17 12.85 11.62
N GLY A 118 27.25 12.15 11.97
CA GLY A 118 27.58 11.80 13.36
C GLY A 118 26.93 10.50 13.87
N MET A 119 26.27 9.71 13.02
CA MET A 119 25.69 8.43 13.42
C MET A 119 26.82 7.40 13.67
N PRO A 120 26.73 6.57 14.73
CA PRO A 120 27.68 5.48 14.94
C PRO A 120 27.77 4.57 13.70
N PRO A 121 28.97 4.14 13.28
CA PRO A 121 29.14 3.39 12.02
C PRO A 121 28.27 2.14 11.90
N GLY A 122 28.06 1.40 12.99
CA GLY A 122 27.17 0.23 13.00
C GLY A 122 25.70 0.60 12.73
N ALA A 123 25.21 1.68 13.32
CA ALA A 123 23.84 2.16 13.10
C ALA A 123 23.66 2.70 11.67
N ALA A 124 24.66 3.42 11.15
CA ALA A 124 24.64 3.89 9.77
C ALA A 124 24.67 2.74 8.75
N LEU A 125 25.47 1.70 9.01
CA LEU A 125 25.50 0.49 8.18
C LEU A 125 24.15 -0.26 8.23
N GLN A 126 23.50 -0.32 9.40
CA GLN A 126 22.17 -0.89 9.54
C GLN A 126 21.10 -0.08 8.78
N ALA A 127 21.24 1.25 8.72
CA ALA A 127 20.36 2.10 7.91
C ALA A 127 20.51 1.80 6.41
N GLY A 128 21.76 1.67 5.93
CA GLY A 128 22.07 1.23 4.56
C GLY A 128 21.50 -0.17 4.27
N ARG A 129 21.75 -1.14 5.15
CA ARG A 129 21.20 -2.50 5.07
C ARG A 129 19.69 -2.47 4.91
N SER A 130 19.02 -1.76 5.82
CA SER A 130 17.57 -1.66 5.82
C SER A 130 17.08 -1.08 4.48
N GLN A 131 17.72 -0.04 3.95
CA GLN A 131 17.37 0.50 2.64
C GLN A 131 17.56 -0.52 1.51
N LEU A 132 18.66 -1.28 1.50
CA LEU A 132 18.91 -2.31 0.50
C LEU A 132 17.83 -3.39 0.49
N LEU A 133 17.45 -3.91 1.67
CA LEU A 133 16.40 -4.92 1.77
C LEU A 133 15.04 -4.37 1.30
N ARG A 134 14.77 -3.08 1.59
CA ARG A 134 13.57 -2.39 1.09
C ARG A 134 13.54 -2.28 -0.43
N ILE A 135 14.68 -1.94 -1.04
CA ILE A 135 14.86 -1.88 -2.50
C ILE A 135 14.64 -3.28 -3.09
N ALA A 136 15.36 -4.29 -2.61
CA ALA A 136 15.28 -5.67 -3.10
C ALA A 136 13.83 -6.19 -3.14
N SER A 137 13.11 -6.09 -2.02
CA SER A 137 11.70 -6.50 -1.94
C SER A 137 10.81 -5.74 -2.93
N SER A 138 11.03 -4.43 -3.05
CA SER A 138 10.19 -3.54 -3.84
C SER A 138 10.37 -3.69 -5.34
N GLU A 139 11.62 -3.83 -5.81
CA GLU A 139 11.96 -3.92 -7.23
C GLU A 139 11.59 -5.28 -7.83
N VAL A 140 11.76 -6.37 -7.07
CA VAL A 140 11.34 -7.71 -7.50
C VAL A 140 9.81 -7.79 -7.63
N ALA A 141 9.07 -7.25 -6.67
CA ALA A 141 7.62 -7.23 -6.72
C ALA A 141 7.07 -6.30 -7.83
N ASP A 142 7.77 -5.21 -8.15
CA ASP A 142 7.36 -4.31 -9.24
C ASP A 142 7.58 -4.90 -10.62
N ALA A 143 8.67 -5.63 -10.85
CA ALA A 143 8.88 -6.34 -12.12
C ALA A 143 7.71 -7.28 -12.44
N GLY A 144 7.28 -8.08 -11.46
CA GLY A 144 6.14 -8.99 -11.61
C GLY A 144 4.80 -8.29 -11.78
N ARG A 145 4.58 -7.17 -11.08
CA ARG A 145 3.38 -6.33 -11.26
C ARG A 145 3.31 -5.70 -12.63
N SER A 146 4.40 -5.08 -13.09
CA SER A 146 4.48 -4.43 -14.39
C SER A 146 4.28 -5.43 -15.53
N ALA A 147 4.90 -6.61 -15.43
CA ALA A 147 4.69 -7.69 -16.40
C ALA A 147 3.22 -8.18 -16.42
N SER A 148 2.60 -8.33 -15.25
CA SER A 148 1.17 -8.69 -15.16
C SER A 148 0.28 -7.57 -15.72
N GLY A 149 0.60 -6.30 -15.46
CA GLY A 149 -0.11 -5.15 -16.01
C GLY A 149 -0.06 -5.11 -17.53
N VAL A 150 1.11 -5.38 -18.13
CA VAL A 150 1.24 -5.50 -19.59
C VAL A 150 0.44 -6.69 -20.11
N ALA A 151 0.53 -7.87 -19.48
CA ALA A 151 -0.26 -9.04 -19.88
C ALA A 151 -1.78 -8.79 -19.84
N ILE A 152 -2.25 -7.97 -18.90
CA ILE A 152 -3.64 -7.54 -18.80
C ILE A 152 -3.98 -6.54 -19.92
N ALA A 153 -3.13 -5.53 -20.11
CA ALA A 153 -3.37 -4.48 -21.09
C ALA A 153 -3.36 -4.99 -22.54
N THR A 154 -2.59 -6.05 -22.84
CA THR A 154 -2.49 -6.64 -24.17
C THR A 154 -3.44 -7.81 -24.40
N ASN A 155 -4.41 -8.05 -23.51
CA ASN A 155 -5.38 -9.14 -23.65
C ASN A 155 -6.78 -8.58 -23.90
N ARG A 156 -7.36 -8.86 -25.07
CA ARG A 156 -8.66 -8.30 -25.50
C ARG A 156 -9.80 -8.67 -24.55
N ARG A 157 -9.68 -9.81 -23.87
CA ARG A 157 -10.70 -10.28 -22.93
C ARG A 157 -10.61 -9.57 -21.58
N ALA A 158 -9.42 -9.11 -21.19
CA ALA A 158 -9.21 -8.41 -19.93
C ALA A 158 -9.56 -6.92 -20.07
N THR A 159 -10.65 -6.50 -19.44
CA THR A 159 -11.06 -5.08 -19.44
C THR A 159 -10.43 -4.25 -18.33
N GLY A 160 -9.66 -4.90 -17.45
CA GLY A 160 -9.10 -4.26 -16.28
C GLY A 160 -8.64 -5.27 -15.24
N TYR A 161 -8.55 -4.80 -13.99
CA TYR A 161 -8.21 -5.66 -12.86
C TYR A 161 -8.92 -5.25 -11.58
N VAL A 162 -8.98 -6.20 -10.66
CA VAL A 162 -9.34 -6.01 -9.26
C VAL A 162 -8.08 -6.13 -8.40
N ARG A 163 -7.94 -5.25 -7.41
CA ARG A 163 -6.83 -5.34 -6.45
C ARG A 163 -7.07 -6.50 -5.49
N VAL A 164 -6.16 -7.48 -5.52
CA VAL A 164 -6.11 -8.58 -4.55
C VAL A 164 -5.00 -8.28 -3.54
N VAL A 165 -5.39 -8.21 -2.27
CA VAL A 165 -4.46 -7.96 -1.17
C VAL A 165 -3.79 -9.26 -0.72
N ALA A 166 -2.48 -9.20 -0.52
CA ALA A 166 -1.70 -10.28 0.06
C ALA A 166 -1.72 -10.23 1.60
N GLY A 167 -1.11 -11.23 2.24
CA GLY A 167 -0.81 -11.17 3.67
C GLY A 167 -0.01 -9.92 4.01
N GLY A 168 -0.32 -9.27 5.15
CA GLY A 168 0.39 -8.07 5.59
C GLY A 168 0.16 -6.80 4.75
N ALA A 169 -0.88 -6.76 3.91
CA ALA A 169 -1.21 -5.56 3.13
C ALA A 169 -1.48 -4.35 4.05
N CYS A 170 -1.01 -3.17 3.65
CA CYS A 170 -1.26 -1.95 4.43
C CYS A 170 -2.73 -1.53 4.34
N SER A 171 -3.19 -0.74 5.32
CA SER A 171 -4.56 -0.20 5.37
C SER A 171 -5.00 0.49 4.07
N ARG A 172 -4.10 1.22 3.39
CA ARG A 172 -4.39 1.87 2.10
C ARG A 172 -4.72 0.87 1.00
N CYS A 173 -4.00 -0.24 0.90
CA CYS A 173 -4.29 -1.28 -0.08
C CYS A 173 -5.57 -2.04 0.28
N VAL A 174 -5.83 -2.26 1.57
CA VAL A 174 -7.05 -2.93 2.04
C VAL A 174 -8.31 -2.18 1.60
N ILE A 175 -8.37 -0.85 1.77
CA ILE A 175 -9.55 -0.08 1.33
C ILE A 175 -9.67 0.09 -0.20
N LEU A 176 -8.67 -0.37 -0.95
CA LEU A 176 -8.71 -0.40 -2.42
C LEU A 176 -9.00 -1.80 -2.95
N ALA A 177 -9.06 -2.81 -2.07
CA ALA A 177 -9.36 -4.18 -2.44
C ALA A 177 -10.80 -4.29 -2.97
N GLY A 178 -11.00 -5.17 -3.96
CA GLY A 178 -12.32 -5.37 -4.58
C GLY A 178 -12.78 -4.27 -5.55
N LEU A 179 -12.06 -3.14 -5.65
CA LEU A 179 -12.34 -2.12 -6.66
C LEU A 179 -11.85 -2.57 -8.04
N VAL A 180 -12.67 -2.30 -9.06
CA VAL A 180 -12.34 -2.53 -10.46
C VAL A 180 -11.63 -1.30 -11.03
N TYR A 181 -10.48 -1.53 -11.66
CA TYR A 181 -9.69 -0.54 -12.37
C TYR A 181 -9.65 -0.92 -13.86
N GLY A 182 -9.62 0.08 -14.75
CA GLY A 182 -9.43 -0.16 -16.18
C GLY A 182 -8.03 -0.68 -16.50
N SER A 183 -7.87 -1.38 -17.63
CA SER A 183 -6.59 -1.98 -18.05
C SER A 183 -5.47 -0.96 -18.25
N ALA A 184 -5.80 0.28 -18.63
CA ALA A 184 -4.85 1.39 -18.78
C ALA A 184 -4.40 2.02 -17.44
N ILE A 185 -5.02 1.67 -16.31
CA ILE A 185 -4.74 2.31 -15.02
C ILE A 185 -3.62 1.57 -14.30
N ALA A 186 -2.45 2.19 -14.18
CA ALA A 186 -1.33 1.61 -13.45
C ALA A 186 -1.67 1.30 -11.98
N PHE A 187 -1.10 0.21 -11.45
CA PHE A 187 -1.30 -0.20 -10.08
C PHE A 187 -0.43 0.61 -9.13
N ARG A 188 -1.05 1.62 -8.55
CA ARG A 188 -0.41 2.44 -7.53
C ARG A 188 -0.16 1.62 -6.26
N ARG A 189 1.07 1.69 -5.77
CA ARG A 189 1.54 0.95 -4.59
C ARG A 189 2.51 1.80 -3.78
N HIS A 190 2.71 1.41 -2.53
CA HIS A 190 3.83 1.84 -1.69
C HIS A 190 4.93 0.75 -1.70
N PRO A 191 6.17 1.04 -1.30
CA PRO A 191 7.21 0.02 -1.11
C PRO A 191 6.74 -1.13 -0.18
N HIS A 192 7.24 -2.36 -0.35
CA HIS A 192 6.81 -3.59 0.38
C HIS A 192 5.37 -4.06 0.14
N CYS A 193 4.71 -3.53 -0.88
CA CYS A 193 3.42 -4.06 -1.29
C CYS A 193 3.62 -5.36 -2.08
N HIS A 194 2.98 -6.44 -1.66
CA HIS A 194 2.92 -7.72 -2.40
C HIS A 194 1.53 -8.00 -3.02
N CYS A 195 0.65 -6.99 -3.03
CA CYS A 195 -0.67 -7.09 -3.64
C CYS A 195 -0.54 -7.25 -5.18
N VAL A 196 -1.52 -7.93 -5.78
CA VAL A 196 -1.50 -8.29 -7.21
C VAL A 196 -2.74 -7.77 -7.95
N HIS A 197 -2.64 -7.72 -9.28
CA HIS A 197 -3.71 -7.37 -10.21
C HIS A 197 -4.45 -8.63 -10.62
N GLN A 198 -5.64 -8.89 -10.09
CA GLN A 198 -6.49 -9.95 -10.64
C GLN A 198 -7.17 -9.43 -11.90
N PRO A 199 -6.89 -9.95 -13.12
CA PRO A 199 -7.59 -9.52 -14.32
C PRO A 199 -9.10 -9.68 -14.17
N THR A 200 -9.87 -8.80 -14.80
CA THR A 200 -11.33 -8.91 -14.85
C THR A 200 -11.89 -8.62 -16.24
N THR A 201 -13.04 -9.21 -16.52
CA THR A 201 -13.75 -9.09 -17.80
C THR A 201 -14.90 -8.09 -17.72
N ARG A 202 -15.43 -7.70 -18.88
CA ARG A 202 -16.59 -6.80 -18.96
C ARG A 202 -17.78 -7.43 -18.23
N GLY A 203 -18.41 -6.65 -17.36
CA GLY A 203 -19.56 -7.12 -16.58
C GLY A 203 -19.18 -7.90 -15.33
N ASN A 204 -17.94 -8.39 -15.21
CA ASN A 204 -17.47 -9.01 -13.98
C ASN A 204 -17.00 -7.95 -12.97
N ARG A 205 -17.91 -7.61 -12.05
CA ARG A 205 -17.66 -6.67 -10.96
C ARG A 205 -17.60 -7.37 -9.61
N THR A 206 -17.49 -8.70 -9.60
CA THR A 206 -17.54 -9.50 -8.38
C THR A 206 -16.45 -9.00 -7.43
N PRO A 207 -16.81 -8.39 -6.28
CA PRO A 207 -15.81 -7.92 -5.34
C PRO A 207 -15.15 -9.14 -4.71
N THR A 208 -13.92 -9.43 -5.10
CA THR A 208 -13.21 -10.62 -4.62
C THR A 208 -12.69 -10.46 -3.19
N VAL A 209 -12.61 -9.23 -2.67
CA VAL A 209 -12.22 -8.95 -1.29
C VAL A 209 -13.02 -7.77 -0.73
N ASN A 210 -13.77 -8.00 0.36
CA ASN A 210 -14.38 -6.94 1.15
C ASN A 210 -13.37 -6.45 2.21
N PRO A 211 -13.06 -5.14 2.29
CA PRO A 211 -12.12 -4.59 3.27
C PRO A 211 -12.48 -4.90 4.74
N ARG A 212 -13.78 -4.94 5.07
CA ARG A 212 -14.24 -5.31 6.42
C ARG A 212 -14.01 -6.79 6.71
N SER A 213 -14.25 -7.67 5.74
CA SER A 213 -13.95 -9.09 5.88
C SER A 213 -12.45 -9.34 6.04
N TYR A 214 -11.60 -8.61 5.31
CA TYR A 214 -10.16 -8.65 5.51
C TYR A 214 -9.79 -8.26 6.95
N PHE A 215 -10.30 -7.13 7.45
CA PHE A 215 -10.07 -6.68 8.82
C PHE A 215 -10.47 -7.72 9.87
N ASN A 216 -11.66 -8.31 9.72
CA ASN A 216 -12.18 -9.30 10.67
C ASN A 216 -11.38 -10.60 10.69
N ASN A 217 -10.67 -10.94 9.61
CA ASN A 217 -9.83 -12.14 9.52
C ASN A 217 -8.42 -11.94 10.10
N LEU A 218 -8.05 -10.72 10.48
CA LEU A 218 -6.77 -10.44 11.14
C LEU A 218 -6.86 -10.69 12.64
N SER A 219 -5.73 -11.10 13.24
CA SER A 219 -5.57 -11.05 14.70
C SER A 219 -5.68 -9.61 15.20
N ALA A 220 -6.04 -9.40 16.47
CA ALA A 220 -6.10 -8.05 17.04
C ALA A 220 -4.76 -7.29 16.90
N ALA A 221 -3.64 -7.99 17.09
CA ALA A 221 -2.31 -7.44 16.90
C ALA A 221 -2.06 -7.02 15.44
N ASP A 222 -2.52 -7.81 14.45
CA ASP A 222 -2.40 -7.47 13.04
C ASP A 222 -3.34 -6.35 12.60
N GLN A 223 -4.53 -6.26 13.20
CA GLN A 223 -5.42 -5.11 13.03
C GLN A 223 -4.72 -3.84 13.49
N ASP A 224 -4.17 -3.83 14.70
CA ASP A 224 -3.48 -2.68 15.28
C ASP A 224 -2.22 -2.31 14.49
N ARG A 225 -1.44 -3.31 14.04
CA ARG A 225 -0.27 -3.10 13.17
C ARG A 225 -0.62 -2.49 11.82
N THR A 226 -1.74 -2.91 11.22
CA THR A 226 -2.13 -2.52 9.85
C THR A 226 -2.89 -1.20 9.82
N PHE A 227 -3.77 -0.99 10.79
CA PHE A 227 -4.69 0.14 10.87
C PHE A 227 -4.32 1.12 11.97
N GLY A 228 -3.25 0.91 12.74
CA GLY A 228 -2.93 1.69 13.94
C GLY A 228 -3.90 1.38 15.08
N VAL A 229 -3.45 1.43 16.34
CA VAL A 229 -4.24 1.03 17.52
C VAL A 229 -5.61 1.73 17.56
N ALA A 230 -5.64 3.07 17.49
CA ALA A 230 -6.90 3.82 17.53
C ALA A 230 -7.76 3.59 16.27
N GLY A 231 -7.14 3.46 15.10
CA GLY A 231 -7.86 3.19 13.85
C GLY A 231 -8.52 1.81 13.86
N ALA A 232 -7.80 0.79 14.32
CA ALA A 232 -8.31 -0.56 14.50
C ALA A 232 -9.42 -0.62 15.56
N ARG A 233 -9.25 0.10 16.68
CA ARG A 233 -10.30 0.24 17.69
C ARG A 233 -11.56 0.91 17.11
N ALA A 234 -11.42 2.00 16.37
CA ALA A 234 -12.56 2.66 15.72
C ALA A 234 -13.28 1.74 14.73
N ILE A 235 -12.56 0.88 14.00
CA ILE A 235 -13.16 -0.10 13.10
C ILE A 235 -13.92 -1.16 13.93
N ARG A 236 -13.32 -1.70 15.00
CA ARG A 236 -13.97 -2.65 15.92
C ARG A 236 -15.27 -2.09 16.49
N ASP A 237 -15.27 -0.82 16.87
CA ASP A 237 -16.41 -0.11 17.45
C ASP A 237 -17.52 0.21 16.42
N GLY A 238 -17.35 -0.18 15.15
CA GLY A 238 -18.36 -0.04 14.09
C GLY A 238 -18.11 1.10 13.11
N GLY A 239 -16.94 1.75 13.20
CA GLY A 239 -16.55 2.80 12.27
C GLY A 239 -16.36 2.31 10.83
N ASP A 240 -16.66 3.21 9.89
CA ASP A 240 -16.41 3.08 8.47
C ASP A 240 -14.91 3.03 8.20
N ILE A 241 -14.45 1.85 7.77
CA ILE A 241 -13.05 1.57 7.45
C ILE A 241 -12.47 2.52 6.40
N PHE A 242 -13.27 2.97 5.43
CA PHE A 242 -12.82 3.92 4.41
C PHE A 242 -12.63 5.31 5.03
N ALA A 243 -13.55 5.76 5.89
CA ALA A 243 -13.45 7.06 6.54
C ALA A 243 -12.21 7.12 7.46
N ILE A 244 -11.97 6.06 8.23
CA ILE A 244 -10.85 5.95 9.17
C ILE A 244 -9.52 5.95 8.43
N VAL A 245 -9.37 5.09 7.41
CA VAL A 245 -8.10 4.99 6.66
C VAL A 245 -7.83 6.26 5.86
N ASN A 246 -8.85 6.85 5.22
CA ASN A 246 -8.64 8.04 4.41
C ASN A 246 -8.29 9.27 5.24
N ALA A 247 -8.80 9.40 6.48
CA ALA A 247 -8.51 10.54 7.35
C ALA A 247 -7.01 10.82 7.57
N ARG A 248 -6.15 9.81 7.38
CA ARG A 248 -4.69 9.96 7.53
C ARG A 248 -3.98 10.66 6.37
N ARG A 249 -4.66 10.97 5.27
CA ARG A 249 -4.01 11.63 4.11
C ARG A 249 -3.80 13.13 4.29
N GLY A 250 -4.63 13.77 5.12
CA GLY A 250 -4.67 15.23 5.28
C GLY A 250 -4.57 15.65 6.73
N THR A 251 -3.71 14.99 7.52
CA THR A 251 -3.59 15.24 8.96
C THR A 251 -2.93 16.59 9.23
N TYR A 252 -3.46 17.33 10.20
CA TYR A 252 -2.87 18.58 10.68
C TYR A 252 -3.16 18.77 12.17
N THR A 253 -2.45 19.68 12.82
CA THR A 253 -2.78 20.10 14.19
C THR A 253 -3.53 21.42 14.18
N ALA A 254 -4.54 21.56 15.03
CA ALA A 254 -5.32 22.79 15.21
C ALA A 254 -5.44 23.15 16.69
N THR A 255 -5.70 24.42 17.00
CA THR A 255 -6.14 24.82 18.34
C THR A 255 -7.66 24.85 18.36
N ALA A 256 -8.27 23.95 19.13
CA ALA A 256 -9.72 23.87 19.31
C ALA A 256 -10.03 23.25 20.68
N TYR A 257 -11.22 23.51 21.22
CA TYR A 257 -11.63 22.97 22.53
C TYR A 257 -10.63 23.32 23.65
N GLY A 258 -10.05 24.53 23.60
CA GLY A 258 -9.07 24.99 24.59
C GLY A 258 -7.69 24.33 24.52
N ARG A 259 -7.41 23.49 23.51
CA ARG A 259 -6.15 22.75 23.41
C ARG A 259 -5.67 22.53 21.98
N ARG A 260 -4.45 22.03 21.83
CA ARG A 260 -3.94 21.55 20.54
C ARG A 260 -4.48 20.15 20.27
N VAL A 261 -5.15 19.96 19.13
CA VAL A 261 -5.78 18.71 18.72
C VAL A 261 -5.27 18.23 17.37
N ARG A 262 -5.31 16.92 17.13
CA ARG A 262 -5.02 16.32 15.82
C ARG A 262 -6.30 16.16 15.00
N ALA A 263 -6.28 16.71 13.80
CA ALA A 263 -7.43 16.80 12.90
C ALA A 263 -7.08 16.35 11.48
N THR A 264 -8.10 16.23 10.62
CA THR A 264 -7.95 15.89 9.21
C THR A 264 -8.72 16.85 8.29
N SER A 265 -8.12 17.19 7.16
CA SER A 265 -8.78 17.94 6.08
C SER A 265 -9.67 17.04 5.19
N GLU A 266 -9.63 15.73 5.41
CA GLU A 266 -10.44 14.79 4.65
C GLU A 266 -11.93 14.94 5.01
N GLY A 267 -12.79 15.03 3.99
CA GLY A 267 -14.22 15.23 4.16
C GLY A 267 -14.65 16.65 4.62
N THR A 268 -13.72 17.62 4.71
CA THR A 268 -14.00 19.00 5.13
C THR A 268 -14.31 19.96 3.98
N THR A 269 -14.16 19.52 2.73
CA THR A 269 -14.52 20.33 1.54
C THR A 269 -16.04 20.47 1.41
N ARG A 270 -16.51 21.44 0.63
CA ARG A 270 -17.96 21.64 0.37
C ARG A 270 -18.69 20.39 -0.13
N ARG A 271 -17.99 19.44 -0.76
CA ARG A 271 -18.56 18.16 -1.25
C ARG A 271 -18.38 17.01 -0.25
N GLY A 272 -17.62 17.21 0.82
CA GLY A 272 -17.30 16.19 1.82
C GLY A 272 -18.44 15.93 2.81
N ALA A 273 -18.56 14.67 3.24
CA ALA A 273 -19.64 14.24 4.12
C ALA A 273 -19.64 14.95 5.49
N PHE A 274 -18.46 15.20 6.07
CA PHE A 274 -18.36 15.90 7.36
C PHE A 274 -18.78 17.38 7.25
N TYR A 275 -18.31 18.10 6.22
CA TYR A 275 -18.78 19.46 5.94
C TYR A 275 -20.31 19.51 5.80
N GLN A 276 -20.88 18.56 5.06
CA GLN A 276 -22.33 18.50 4.84
C GLN A 276 -23.11 18.18 6.11
N ALA A 277 -22.57 17.32 6.98
CA ALA A 277 -23.16 17.03 8.29
C ALA A 277 -23.14 18.26 9.21
N GLU A 278 -22.00 18.94 9.33
CA GLU A 278 -21.89 20.17 10.14
C GLU A 278 -22.78 21.29 9.61
N ARG A 279 -22.88 21.44 8.28
CA ARG A 279 -23.81 22.41 7.67
C ARG A 279 -25.25 22.12 8.06
N ARG A 280 -25.68 20.85 7.98
CA ARG A 280 -27.04 20.45 8.36
C ARG A 280 -27.31 20.74 9.84
N ARG A 281 -26.34 20.46 10.72
CA ARG A 281 -26.45 20.77 12.17
C ARG A 281 -26.58 22.27 12.41
N ALA A 282 -25.70 23.09 11.82
CA ALA A 282 -25.73 24.54 11.99
C ALA A 282 -27.02 25.18 11.45
N VAL A 283 -27.54 24.68 10.32
CA VAL A 283 -28.82 25.13 9.76
C VAL A 283 -29.99 24.72 10.66
N ALA A 284 -30.02 23.47 11.11
CA ALA A 284 -31.07 22.99 12.02
C ALA A 284 -31.08 23.73 13.36
N ALA A 285 -29.90 24.17 13.84
CA ALA A 285 -29.74 24.97 15.04
C ALA A 285 -29.98 26.48 14.85
N GLY A 286 -30.35 26.94 13.63
CA GLY A 286 -30.54 28.36 13.33
C GLY A 286 -29.27 29.21 13.35
N GLN A 287 -28.10 28.60 13.42
CA GLN A 287 -26.80 29.29 13.53
C GLN A 287 -26.26 29.78 12.19
N ALA A 288 -26.74 29.22 11.08
CA ALA A 288 -26.33 29.57 9.73
C ALA A 288 -27.42 29.23 8.72
N THR A 289 -27.39 29.87 7.55
CA THR A 289 -28.11 29.44 6.35
C THR A 289 -27.23 28.54 5.49
N ARG A 290 -27.84 27.82 4.53
CA ARG A 290 -27.07 26.96 3.60
C ARG A 290 -26.04 27.76 2.79
N ALA A 291 -26.31 29.03 2.52
CA ALA A 291 -25.48 29.90 1.70
C ALA A 291 -24.30 30.52 2.48
N ASN A 292 -24.50 30.85 3.75
CA ASN A 292 -23.48 31.55 4.56
C ASN A 292 -22.64 30.61 5.46
N PHE A 293 -22.97 29.32 5.53
CA PHE A 293 -22.24 28.36 6.35
C PHE A 293 -20.75 28.28 6.00
N ARG A 294 -19.90 28.36 7.03
CA ARG A 294 -18.46 28.10 6.97
C ARG A 294 -18.10 27.07 8.03
N LEU A 295 -17.34 26.05 7.63
CA LEU A 295 -16.87 25.03 8.56
C LEU A 295 -15.80 25.64 9.48
N ARG A 296 -16.07 25.67 10.78
CA ARG A 296 -15.14 26.11 11.83
C ARG A 296 -14.63 24.97 12.69
N THR A 297 -15.44 23.91 12.82
CA THR A 297 -15.12 22.71 13.59
C THR A 297 -14.02 21.90 12.89
N PRO A 298 -12.85 21.68 13.51
CA PRO A 298 -11.88 20.74 12.97
C PRO A 298 -12.44 19.32 13.06
N ARG A 299 -12.25 18.53 12.01
CA ARG A 299 -12.61 17.11 12.04
C ARG A 299 -11.51 16.33 12.78
N LEU A 300 -11.78 15.94 14.02
CA LEU A 300 -10.81 15.23 14.85
C LEU A 300 -10.44 13.87 14.26
N LEU A 301 -9.19 13.44 14.42
CA LEU A 301 -8.76 12.09 14.08
C LEU A 301 -9.31 11.06 15.08
N PRO A 302 -9.47 9.77 14.70
CA PRO A 302 -9.84 8.72 15.65
C PRO A 302 -8.90 8.66 16.87
N GLU A 303 -7.60 8.80 16.66
CA GLU A 303 -6.59 8.86 17.74
C GLU A 303 -6.91 9.98 18.76
N GLU A 304 -7.31 11.15 18.26
CA GLU A 304 -7.69 12.28 19.11
C GLU A 304 -9.02 12.05 19.83
N ILE A 305 -9.99 11.41 19.16
CA ILE A 305 -11.29 11.07 19.77
C ILE A 305 -11.10 10.16 20.99
N TYR A 306 -10.27 9.12 20.88
CA TYR A 306 -10.00 8.22 22.01
C TYR A 306 -9.17 8.87 23.13
N GLU A 307 -8.43 9.93 22.85
CA GLU A 307 -7.71 10.68 23.89
C GLU A 307 -8.59 11.70 24.62
N LEU A 308 -9.64 12.19 23.98
CA LEU A 308 -10.51 13.23 24.54
C LEU A 308 -11.76 12.67 25.23
N ALA A 309 -12.29 11.55 24.76
CA ALA A 309 -13.50 10.97 25.32
C ALA A 309 -13.24 10.39 26.73
N GLU A 310 -14.14 10.69 27.67
CA GLU A 310 -14.08 10.20 29.05
C GLU A 310 -14.51 8.73 29.14
N ASP A 311 -15.47 8.34 28.30
CA ASP A 311 -16.01 6.98 28.27
C ASP A 311 -16.29 6.46 26.85
N HIS A 312 -16.66 5.18 26.78
CA HIS A 312 -16.94 4.53 25.51
C HIS A 312 -18.20 5.08 24.81
N ALA A 313 -19.21 5.54 25.55
CA ALA A 313 -20.41 6.11 24.95
C ALA A 313 -20.08 7.44 24.25
N GLU A 314 -19.22 8.25 24.86
CA GLU A 314 -18.71 9.48 24.28
C GLU A 314 -17.84 9.21 23.04
N VAL A 315 -16.98 8.19 23.06
CA VAL A 315 -16.23 7.76 21.86
C VAL A 315 -17.19 7.51 20.69
N LEU A 316 -18.25 6.71 20.90
CA LEU A 316 -19.22 6.39 19.85
C LEU A 316 -19.95 7.63 19.37
N ALA A 317 -20.32 8.54 20.28
CA ALA A 317 -20.95 9.81 19.94
C ALA A 317 -20.01 10.70 19.09
N MET A 318 -18.73 10.78 19.45
CA MET A 318 -17.72 11.54 18.71
C MET A 318 -17.43 10.91 17.34
N LEU A 319 -17.29 9.59 17.24
CA LEU A 319 -17.10 8.89 15.95
C LEU A 319 -18.26 9.17 14.99
N ARG A 320 -19.51 9.18 15.46
CA ARG A 320 -20.68 9.60 14.66
C ARG A 320 -20.65 11.09 14.33
N ARG A 321 -20.33 11.95 15.31
CA ARG A 321 -20.23 13.41 15.12
C ARG A 321 -19.25 13.77 14.01
N PHE A 322 -18.05 13.16 14.03
CA PHE A 322 -16.98 13.40 13.06
C PHE A 322 -17.07 12.54 11.79
N GLY A 323 -18.17 11.81 11.60
CA GLY A 323 -18.47 11.10 10.36
C GLY A 323 -17.56 9.90 10.09
N TYR A 324 -17.09 9.26 11.15
CA TYR A 324 -16.43 7.95 11.09
C TYR A 324 -17.40 6.79 11.26
N MET A 325 -18.59 7.04 11.79
CA MET A 325 -19.63 6.04 12.02
C MET A 325 -20.99 6.60 11.56
N ARG A 326 -21.87 5.72 11.09
CA ARG A 326 -23.25 6.07 10.74
C ARG A 326 -24.20 5.76 11.89
#